data_AF-A0A2N2IKB3-F1
#
_entry.id   AF-A0A2N2IKB3-F1
#
_cell.length_a   1.000
_cell.length_b   1.000
_cell.length_c   1.000
_cell.angle_alpha   90.00
_cell.angle_beta   90.00
_cell.angle_gamma   90.00
#
_symmetry.space_group_name_H-M   'P 1'
#
loop_
_entity.id
_entity.type
_entity.pdbx_description
1 polymer ?
#
loop_
_entity_poly.entity_id
_entity_poly.type
_entity_poly.pdbx_seq_one_letter_code
_entity_poly.pdbx_strand_id
1 'polypeptide(L)'
;MTALVAFAACDDDKGNKANDLGVGAQCTETAQCDVETQECLLDFKGGYCGVKDCTADLDCPEGSRCVAHDDGFNYCFLICVDKADCNVNRDLENEANCSSSITFVEEPQDGKACVPPSN
;
A
#
# COMPACT_ATOMS: atom_id res chain seq x y z
N MET A 1 30.63 34.17 -10.16
CA MET A 1 30.22 33.84 -8.79
C MET A 1 28.91 33.08 -8.87
N THR A 2 29.03 31.80 -8.51
CA THR A 2 28.07 30.76 -8.11
C THR A 2 26.56 31.00 -8.23
N ALA A 3 25.93 29.97 -8.81
CA ALA A 3 24.51 29.72 -9.00
C ALA A 3 23.68 29.69 -7.71
N LEU A 4 22.39 30.01 -7.84
CA LEU A 4 21.31 29.38 -7.07
C LEU A 4 20.17 29.04 -8.03
N VAL A 5 20.14 27.77 -8.46
CA VAL A 5 18.98 27.19 -9.14
C VAL A 5 18.06 26.69 -8.03
N ALA A 6 16.94 27.39 -7.82
CA ALA A 6 15.91 26.98 -6.89
C ALA A 6 15.06 25.88 -7.54
N PHE A 7 15.55 24.63 -7.50
CA PHE A 7 14.66 23.47 -7.56
C PHE A 7 14.12 23.23 -6.16
N ALA A 8 13.03 23.92 -5.81
CA ALA A 8 12.13 23.41 -4.80
C ALA A 8 11.36 22.25 -5.44
N ALA A 9 12.03 21.10 -5.54
CA ALA A 9 11.41 19.81 -5.77
C ALA A 9 11.09 19.23 -4.39
N CYS A 10 9.89 19.51 -3.91
CA CYS A 10 9.16 18.63 -3.00
C CYS A 10 7.73 18.65 -3.53
N ASP A 11 7.44 17.66 -4.37
CA ASP A 11 6.10 17.32 -4.87
C ASP A 11 5.17 17.22 -3.66
N ASP A 12 4.09 18.00 -3.67
CA ASP A 12 3.06 18.04 -2.63
C ASP A 12 2.62 16.62 -2.24
N ASP A 13 2.58 16.35 -0.92
CA ASP A 13 2.08 15.15 -0.24
C ASP A 13 1.21 14.19 -1.09
N LYS A 14 1.86 13.28 -1.82
CA LYS A 14 1.21 12.08 -2.38
C LYS A 14 1.05 10.96 -1.35
N GLY A 15 1.42 11.22 -0.09
CA GLY A 15 1.15 10.33 1.03
C GLY A 15 -0.32 10.44 1.42
N ASN A 16 -1.08 9.38 1.21
CA ASN A 16 -2.34 9.22 1.94
C ASN A 16 -2.04 8.66 3.34
N LYS A 17 -2.98 8.78 4.27
CA LYS A 17 -2.78 8.36 5.67
C LYS A 17 -2.34 6.90 5.78
N ALA A 18 -2.83 6.03 4.89
CA ALA A 18 -2.43 4.64 4.82
C ALA A 18 -0.93 4.48 4.47
N ASN A 19 -0.43 5.23 3.49
CA ASN A 19 0.98 5.22 3.11
C ASN A 19 1.89 5.76 4.23
N ASP A 20 1.45 6.80 4.96
CA ASP A 20 2.17 7.33 6.13
C ASP A 20 2.22 6.34 7.30
N LEU A 21 1.25 5.42 7.36
CA LEU A 21 1.19 4.33 8.32
C LEU A 21 1.88 3.06 7.80
N GLY A 22 2.57 3.11 6.66
CA GLY A 22 3.29 1.97 6.10
C GLY A 22 2.43 0.92 5.39
N VAL A 23 1.12 1.17 5.18
CA VAL A 23 0.27 0.26 4.40
C VAL A 23 0.80 0.18 2.96
N GLY A 24 1.10 -1.03 2.51
CA GLY A 24 1.70 -1.31 1.21
C GLY A 24 3.22 -1.21 1.14
N ALA A 25 3.88 -0.87 2.25
CA ALA A 25 5.33 -0.95 2.35
C ALA A 25 5.83 -2.40 2.16
N GLN A 26 7.05 -2.52 1.65
CA GLN A 26 7.74 -3.81 1.58
C GLN A 26 8.18 -4.27 2.98
N CYS A 27 8.22 -5.57 3.21
CA CYS A 27 8.59 -6.16 4.49
C CYS A 27 9.09 -7.60 4.32
N THR A 28 9.87 -8.07 5.29
CA THR A 28 10.34 -9.46 5.39
C THR A 28 9.85 -10.15 6.66
N GLU A 29 9.35 -9.37 7.63
CA GLU A 29 8.69 -9.82 8.85
C GLU A 29 7.73 -8.75 9.37
N THR A 30 6.73 -9.16 10.15
CA THR A 30 5.71 -8.26 10.71
C THR A 30 6.27 -7.14 11.58
N ALA A 31 7.42 -7.37 12.23
CA ALA A 31 8.08 -6.35 13.06
C ALA A 31 8.57 -5.12 12.28
N GLN A 32 8.60 -5.20 10.94
CA GLN A 32 8.98 -4.09 10.05
C GLN A 32 7.78 -3.22 9.63
N CYS A 33 6.55 -3.62 9.99
CA CYS A 33 5.36 -2.84 9.70
C CYS A 33 5.11 -1.81 10.80
N ASP A 34 4.69 -0.60 10.42
CA ASP A 34 4.68 0.57 11.31
C ASP A 34 3.55 0.56 12.36
N VAL A 35 2.56 -0.32 12.22
CA VAL A 35 1.39 -0.39 13.10
C VAL A 35 1.21 -1.80 13.65
N GLU A 36 0.89 -1.91 14.95
CA GLU A 36 0.73 -3.20 15.65
C GLU A 36 -0.36 -4.11 15.06
N THR A 37 -1.32 -3.55 14.31
CA THR A 37 -2.39 -4.30 13.64
C THR A 37 -2.04 -4.74 12.22
N GLN A 38 -0.85 -4.40 11.73
CA GLN A 38 -0.37 -4.83 10.42
C GLN A 38 0.28 -6.21 10.50
N GLU A 39 0.13 -6.97 9.43
CA GLU A 39 0.84 -8.22 9.20
C GLU A 39 1.65 -8.09 7.90
N CYS A 40 2.86 -8.66 7.91
CA CYS A 40 3.65 -8.75 6.70
C CYS A 40 3.20 -9.93 5.84
N LEU A 41 2.56 -9.64 4.72
CA LEU A 41 2.12 -10.63 3.74
C LEU A 41 3.30 -11.09 2.87
N LEU A 42 3.87 -12.24 3.19
CA LEU A 42 5.06 -12.79 2.51
C LEU A 42 4.76 -13.52 1.20
N ASP A 43 3.48 -13.68 0.85
CA ASP A 43 3.04 -14.22 -0.44
C ASP A 43 3.34 -13.25 -1.60
N PHE A 44 3.68 -11.99 -1.28
CA PHE A 44 4.09 -10.98 -2.23
C PHE A 44 5.61 -10.87 -2.30
N LYS A 45 6.13 -10.58 -3.50
CA LYS A 45 7.54 -10.29 -3.70
C LYS A 45 7.96 -9.06 -2.89
N GLY A 46 8.94 -9.24 -2.01
CA GLY A 46 9.40 -8.23 -1.06
C GLY A 46 8.41 -7.94 0.07
N GLY A 47 7.39 -8.78 0.23
CA GLY A 47 6.33 -8.63 1.23
C GLY A 47 5.42 -7.42 1.01
N TYR A 48 4.39 -7.35 1.85
CA TYR A 48 3.43 -6.26 1.88
C TYR A 48 2.87 -6.07 3.29
N CYS A 49 3.05 -4.89 3.88
CA CYS A 49 2.41 -4.56 5.15
C CYS A 49 0.93 -4.23 4.93
N GLY A 50 0.04 -5.08 5.43
CA GLY A 50 -1.41 -4.89 5.37
C GLY A 50 -2.04 -4.95 6.76
N VAL A 51 -3.01 -4.06 7.04
CA VAL A 51 -3.77 -4.13 8.31
C VAL A 51 -4.73 -5.31 8.23
N LYS A 52 -4.63 -6.27 9.15
CA LYS A 52 -5.41 -7.51 9.12
C LYS A 52 -6.81 -7.36 9.73
N ASP A 53 -7.70 -8.28 9.35
CA ASP A 53 -9.04 -8.48 9.93
C ASP A 53 -9.99 -7.29 9.72
N CYS A 54 -9.81 -6.54 8.63
CA CYS A 54 -10.79 -5.53 8.25
C CYS A 54 -12.10 -6.19 7.81
N THR A 55 -13.23 -5.54 8.13
CA THR A 55 -14.57 -5.99 7.73
C THR A 55 -15.27 -4.98 6.83
N ALA A 56 -14.81 -3.73 6.86
CA ALA A 56 -15.30 -2.61 6.07
C ALA A 56 -14.14 -1.66 5.71
N ASP A 57 -14.35 -0.80 4.71
CA ASP A 57 -13.40 0.24 4.32
C ASP A 57 -13.17 1.25 5.46
N LEU A 58 -14.14 1.42 6.36
CA LEU A 58 -14.02 2.27 7.56
C LEU A 58 -13.03 1.71 8.61
N ASP A 59 -12.73 0.42 8.57
CA ASP A 59 -11.71 -0.19 9.43
C ASP A 59 -10.29 0.12 8.93
N CYS A 60 -10.19 0.59 7.68
CA CYS A 60 -8.94 0.88 7.03
C CYS A 60 -8.57 2.37 7.14
N PRO A 61 -7.28 2.70 7.30
CA PRO A 61 -6.83 4.08 7.29
C PRO A 61 -7.15 4.74 5.94
N GLU A 62 -7.37 6.06 5.97
CA GLU A 62 -7.69 6.85 4.77
C GLU A 62 -6.65 6.62 3.67
N GLY A 63 -7.11 6.29 2.47
CA GLY A 63 -6.23 5.89 1.36
C GLY A 63 -5.95 4.40 1.29
N SER A 64 -6.61 3.58 2.10
CA SER A 64 -6.66 2.13 1.92
C SER A 64 -8.09 1.63 1.96
N ARG A 65 -8.31 0.43 1.43
CA ARG A 65 -9.62 -0.22 1.37
C ARG A 65 -9.49 -1.68 1.78
N CYS A 66 -10.57 -2.22 2.30
CA CYS A 66 -10.60 -3.58 2.78
C CYS A 66 -10.72 -4.55 1.62
N VAL A 67 -9.74 -5.46 1.51
CA VAL A 67 -9.61 -6.42 0.42
C VAL A 67 -9.68 -7.82 0.98
N ALA A 68 -10.49 -8.66 0.34
CA ALA A 68 -10.51 -10.09 0.60
C ALA A 68 -9.27 -10.74 -0.02
N HIS A 69 -8.49 -11.44 0.79
CA HIS A 69 -7.28 -12.13 0.37
C HIS A 69 -7.50 -13.65 0.34
N ASP A 70 -6.69 -14.36 -0.45
CA ASP A 70 -6.89 -15.77 -0.78
C ASP A 70 -6.63 -16.73 0.41
N ASP A 71 -5.98 -16.24 1.47
CA ASP A 71 -5.73 -16.95 2.72
C ASP A 71 -6.98 -16.99 3.64
N GLY A 72 -8.07 -16.37 3.22
CA GLY A 72 -9.34 -16.31 3.96
C GLY A 72 -9.40 -15.18 4.98
N PHE A 73 -8.38 -14.32 5.03
CA PHE A 73 -8.39 -13.09 5.80
C PHE A 73 -8.63 -11.89 4.89
N ASN A 74 -9.00 -10.77 5.52
CA ASN A 74 -9.11 -9.50 4.82
C ASN A 74 -8.00 -8.58 5.29
N TYR A 75 -7.47 -7.76 4.37
CA TYR A 75 -6.43 -6.81 4.69
C TYR A 75 -6.72 -5.44 4.06
N CYS A 76 -6.31 -4.37 4.75
CA CYS A 76 -6.34 -3.04 4.18
C CYS A 76 -5.21 -2.90 3.16
N PHE A 77 -5.59 -2.72 1.90
CA PHE A 77 -4.65 -2.47 0.81
C PHE A 77 -4.68 -0.99 0.44
N LEU A 78 -3.49 -0.44 0.18
CA LEU A 78 -3.30 0.93 -0.31
C LEU A 78 -4.02 1.11 -1.65
N ILE A 79 -4.91 2.10 -1.75
CA ILE A 79 -5.56 2.46 -3.02
C ILE A 79 -4.62 3.31 -3.87
N CYS A 80 -4.82 3.26 -5.19
CA CYS A 80 -3.93 3.95 -6.12
C CYS A 80 -4.67 4.49 -7.34
N VAL A 81 -4.10 5.54 -7.92
CA VAL A 81 -4.48 6.05 -9.24
C VAL A 81 -3.52 5.49 -10.28
N ASP A 82 -2.22 5.53 -9.98
CA ASP A 82 -1.15 5.05 -10.84
C ASP A 82 -0.08 4.25 -10.08
N LYS A 83 0.92 3.76 -10.82
CA LYS A 83 1.97 2.90 -10.26
C LYS A 83 2.88 3.64 -9.27
N ALA A 84 3.07 4.94 -9.41
CA ALA A 84 3.97 5.70 -8.52
C ALA A 84 3.42 5.72 -7.10
N ASP A 85 2.09 5.81 -6.92
CA ASP A 85 1.42 5.78 -5.62
C ASP A 85 1.78 4.52 -4.81
N CYS A 86 1.99 3.40 -5.49
CA CYS A 86 2.28 2.11 -4.86
C CYS A 86 3.73 1.88 -4.46
N ASN A 87 4.65 2.74 -4.91
CA ASN A 87 6.08 2.49 -4.82
C ASN A 87 6.83 3.58 -4.01
N VAL A 88 6.09 4.37 -3.23
CA VAL A 88 6.69 5.36 -2.32
C VAL A 88 7.56 4.69 -1.24
N ASN A 89 7.12 3.54 -0.74
CA ASN A 89 7.77 2.78 0.33
C ASN A 89 8.30 1.40 -0.15
N ARG A 90 8.65 1.28 -1.43
CA ARG A 90 9.12 0.02 -2.04
C ARG A 90 10.35 0.25 -2.89
N ASP A 91 11.28 -0.69 -2.84
CA ASP A 91 12.46 -0.69 -3.70
C ASP A 91 12.09 -1.09 -5.14
N LEU A 92 12.91 -0.66 -6.11
CA LEU A 92 12.71 -0.94 -7.53
C LEU A 92 12.62 -2.44 -7.85
N GLU A 93 13.26 -3.30 -7.06
CA GLU A 93 13.20 -4.75 -7.27
C GLU A 93 11.90 -5.39 -6.76
N ASN A 94 11.17 -4.70 -5.86
CA ASN A 94 9.97 -5.18 -5.18
C ASN A 94 8.72 -4.38 -5.58
N GLU A 95 8.75 -3.68 -6.72
CA GLU A 95 7.68 -2.78 -7.12
C GLU A 95 6.30 -3.42 -7.12
N ALA A 96 5.30 -2.67 -6.65
CA ALA A 96 3.89 -2.99 -6.77
C ALA A 96 3.25 -2.37 -8.01
N ASN A 97 2.19 -3.00 -8.50
CA ASN A 97 1.37 -2.49 -9.59
C ASN A 97 0.08 -1.90 -9.04
N CYS A 98 -0.41 -0.84 -9.67
CA CYS A 98 -1.74 -0.33 -9.41
C CYS A 98 -2.78 -1.15 -10.19
N SER A 99 -3.41 -2.11 -9.52
CA SER A 99 -4.23 -3.16 -10.13
C SER A 99 -5.71 -3.00 -9.80
N SER A 100 -6.57 -3.16 -10.81
CA SER A 100 -8.02 -3.33 -10.63
C SER A 100 -8.43 -4.80 -10.45
N SER A 101 -7.48 -5.74 -10.55
CA SER A 101 -7.73 -7.17 -10.37
C SER A 101 -7.62 -7.52 -8.89
N ILE A 102 -8.54 -6.97 -8.10
CA ILE A 102 -8.58 -7.15 -6.65
C ILE A 102 -10.03 -7.23 -6.18
N THR A 103 -10.29 -7.99 -5.11
CA THR A 103 -11.63 -8.19 -4.57
C THR A 103 -11.80 -7.32 -3.33
N PHE A 104 -12.56 -6.22 -3.43
CA PHE A 104 -12.89 -5.41 -2.26
C PHE A 104 -13.96 -6.11 -1.43
N VAL A 105 -13.96 -5.89 -0.12
CA VAL A 105 -14.99 -6.44 0.77
C VAL A 105 -16.31 -5.68 0.61
N GLU A 106 -16.24 -4.36 0.39
CA GLU A 106 -17.40 -3.49 0.25
C GLU A 106 -17.58 -2.94 -1.16
N GLU A 107 -18.84 -2.64 -1.49
CA GLU A 107 -19.18 -1.85 -2.67
C GLU A 107 -18.78 -0.38 -2.45
N PRO A 108 -18.35 0.33 -3.50
CA PRO A 108 -18.36 -0.17 -4.86
C PRO A 108 -17.07 -0.94 -5.18
N GLN A 109 -17.20 -2.02 -5.94
CA GLN A 109 -16.06 -2.87 -6.34
C GLN A 109 -15.17 -2.21 -7.40
N ASP A 110 -15.53 -1.02 -7.90
CA ASP A 110 -14.68 -0.25 -8.79
C ASP A 110 -13.59 0.46 -8.00
N GLY A 111 -12.34 0.15 -8.35
CA GLY A 111 -11.18 0.69 -7.68
C GLY A 111 -9.91 0.03 -8.16
N LYS A 112 -8.79 0.60 -7.74
CA LYS A 112 -7.49 -0.02 -7.89
C LYS A 112 -6.76 0.03 -6.56
N ALA A 113 -5.97 -1.00 -6.33
CA ALA A 113 -5.10 -1.09 -5.17
C ALA A 113 -3.70 -1.53 -5.57
N CYS A 114 -2.77 -1.25 -4.69
CA CYS A 114 -1.37 -1.60 -4.85
C CYS A 114 -1.17 -3.09 -4.57
N VAL A 115 -0.84 -3.84 -5.62
CA VAL A 115 -0.63 -5.29 -5.56
C VAL A 115 0.77 -5.61 -6.09
N PRO A 116 1.71 -6.05 -5.25
CA PRO A 116 2.97 -6.58 -5.72
C PRO A 116 2.80 -7.89 -6.49
N PRO A 117 3.78 -8.26 -7.34
CA PRO A 117 3.84 -9.60 -7.89
C PRO A 117 3.86 -10.65 -6.78
N SER A 118 3.23 -11.80 -7.00
CA SER A 118 3.35 -12.94 -6.09
C SER A 118 4.79 -13.48 -6.03
N ASN A 119 5.15 -14.09 -4.90
CA ASN A 119 6.42 -14.78 -4.66
C ASN A 119 6.41 -16.22 -5.19
#